data_AF-A0A1M6D0U2-F1
#
_entry.id   AF-A0A1M6D0U2-F1
#
_cell.length_a   1.000
_cell.length_b   1.000
_cell.length_c   1.000
_cell.angle_alpha   90.00
_cell.angle_beta   90.00
_cell.angle_gamma   90.00
#
_symmetry.space_group_name_H-M   'P 1'
#
loop_
_entity.id
_entity.type
_entity.pdbx_description
1 polymer ?
#
loop_
_entity_poly.entity_id
_entity_poly.type
_entity_poly.pdbx_seq_one_letter_code
_entity_poly.pdbx_strand_id
1 'polypeptide(L)'
;MTDTTVTPYPETPAAVAAAVLDAIERQPNTLSMGEWYHHPQSLALLPSAEPDCGTTMCVAGWAAHVTGWTLANDHDAAKDGQTQTIEFVATQALGLDEDTNGLFWDPAEDAIAELREIAGR
;
A
#
# COMPACT_ATOMS: atom_id res chain seq x y z
N MET A 1 20.56 -1.98 -25.53
CA MET A 1 20.59 -2.05 -24.06
C MET A 1 19.52 -1.11 -23.59
N THR A 2 18.37 -1.63 -23.20
CA THR A 2 17.29 -0.83 -22.63
C THR A 2 17.64 -0.56 -21.18
N ASP A 3 18.02 0.68 -20.91
CA ASP A 3 18.16 1.24 -19.58
C ASP A 3 16.73 1.38 -19.02
N THR A 4 16.23 0.32 -18.39
CA THR A 4 14.98 0.37 -17.66
C THR A 4 15.30 1.08 -16.36
N THR A 5 15.15 2.40 -16.33
CA THR A 5 15.10 3.17 -15.09
C THR A 5 13.94 2.63 -14.26
N VAL A 6 14.24 1.67 -13.39
CA VAL A 6 13.34 1.25 -12.32
C VAL A 6 13.17 2.47 -11.45
N THR A 7 11.96 3.04 -11.43
CA THR A 7 11.64 4.08 -10.47
C THR A 7 11.89 3.51 -9.08
N PRO A 8 12.81 4.10 -8.28
CA PRO A 8 13.09 3.57 -6.96
C PRO A 8 11.82 3.65 -6.11
N TYR A 9 11.58 2.61 -5.31
CA TYR A 9 10.48 2.63 -4.34
C TYR A 9 10.69 3.79 -3.35
N PRO A 10 9.61 4.46 -2.89
CA PRO A 10 9.72 5.48 -1.86
C PRO A 10 10.33 4.90 -0.58
N GLU A 11 11.30 5.62 0.00
CA GLU A 11 12.06 5.15 1.17
C GLU A 11 11.74 5.92 2.46
N THR A 12 10.95 7.00 2.38
CA THR A 12 10.55 7.79 3.55
C THR A 12 9.04 7.71 3.79
N PRO A 13 8.58 7.81 5.04
CA PRO A 13 7.15 7.85 5.38
C PRO A 13 6.33 8.82 4.53
N ALA A 14 6.81 10.06 4.41
CA ALA A 14 6.14 11.09 3.61
C ALA A 14 6.07 10.72 2.11
N ALA A 15 7.14 10.11 1.57
CA ALA A 15 7.15 9.67 0.18
C ALA A 15 6.24 8.46 -0.06
N VAL A 16 6.16 7.53 0.90
CA VAL A 16 5.23 6.40 0.85
C VAL A 16 3.80 6.92 0.89
N ALA A 17 3.46 7.79 1.85
CA ALA A 17 2.11 8.34 1.99
C ALA A 17 1.69 9.11 0.73
N ALA A 18 2.59 9.93 0.18
CA ALA A 18 2.39 10.60 -1.10
C ALA A 18 2.13 9.62 -2.25
N ALA A 19 2.92 8.54 -2.35
CA ALA A 19 2.74 7.53 -3.39
C ALA A 19 1.42 6.76 -3.26
N VAL A 20 0.98 6.46 -2.03
CA VAL A 20 -0.32 5.85 -1.75
C VAL A 20 -1.46 6.77 -2.18
N LEU A 21 -1.39 8.06 -1.82
CA LEU A 21 -2.38 9.06 -2.26
C LEU A 21 -2.44 9.15 -3.79
N ASP A 22 -1.29 9.24 -4.46
CA ASP A 22 -1.22 9.33 -5.93
C ASP A 22 -1.78 8.07 -6.61
N ALA A 23 -1.67 6.90 -5.97
CA ALA A 23 -2.23 5.64 -6.46
C ALA A 23 -3.75 5.57 -6.27
N ILE A 24 -4.26 5.95 -5.10
CA ILE A 24 -5.70 6.05 -4.79
C ILE A 24 -6.37 7.06 -5.73
N GLU A 25 -5.77 8.22 -5.98
CA GLU A 25 -6.32 9.23 -6.89
C GLU A 25 -6.41 8.73 -8.34
N ARG A 26 -5.44 7.91 -8.77
CA ARG A 26 -5.43 7.30 -10.11
C ARG A 26 -6.47 6.20 -10.25
N GLN A 27 -6.74 5.46 -9.18
CA GLN A 27 -7.62 4.29 -9.17
C GLN A 27 -8.56 4.29 -7.95
N PRO A 28 -9.49 5.26 -7.82
CA PRO A 28 -10.27 5.43 -6.59
C PRO A 28 -11.16 4.23 -6.25
N ASN A 29 -11.54 3.42 -7.26
CA ASN A 29 -12.38 2.24 -7.07
C ASN A 29 -11.65 1.04 -6.45
N THR A 30 -10.32 1.08 -6.30
CA THR A 30 -9.55 0.00 -5.67
C THR A 30 -9.34 0.23 -4.17
N LEU A 31 -9.63 1.43 -3.65
CA LEU A 31 -9.56 1.67 -2.21
C LEU A 31 -10.74 1.00 -1.50
N SER A 32 -10.44 0.07 -0.60
CA SER A 32 -11.42 -0.57 0.28
C SER A 32 -10.80 -0.76 1.66
N MET A 33 -11.31 -0.03 2.67
CA MET A 33 -10.82 -0.17 4.05
C MET A 33 -11.28 -1.47 4.74
N GLY A 34 -12.15 -2.26 4.09
CA GLY A 34 -12.60 -3.55 4.63
C GLY A 34 -11.65 -4.72 4.38
N GLU A 35 -10.66 -4.55 3.51
CA GLU A 35 -9.77 -5.62 3.06
C GLU A 35 -8.34 -5.10 2.95
N TRP A 36 -7.36 -5.79 3.55
CA TRP A 36 -5.95 -5.44 3.35
C TRP A 36 -5.56 -5.57 1.88
N TYR A 37 -5.95 -6.70 1.28
CA TYR A 37 -5.84 -6.97 -0.14
C TYR A 37 -6.89 -8.00 -0.53
N HIS A 38 -7.55 -7.78 -1.65
CA HIS A 38 -8.45 -8.73 -2.27
C HIS A 38 -8.28 -8.71 -3.78
N HIS A 39 -8.32 -9.90 -4.36
CA HIS A 39 -8.41 -10.09 -5.79
C HIS A 39 -9.43 -11.20 -6.05
N PRO A 40 -10.38 -11.03 -6.99
CA PRO A 40 -11.50 -11.97 -7.18
C PRO A 40 -11.05 -13.38 -7.60
N GLN A 41 -9.88 -13.47 -8.24
CA GLN A 41 -9.26 -14.74 -8.65
C GLN A 41 -8.20 -15.25 -7.65
N SER A 42 -8.06 -14.63 -6.47
CA SER A 42 -7.05 -14.96 -5.47
C SER A 42 -5.62 -15.01 -6.02
N LEU A 43 -5.31 -14.08 -6.94
CA LEU A 43 -3.96 -13.92 -7.47
C LEU A 43 -3.12 -13.09 -6.51
N ALA A 44 -1.81 -13.26 -6.56
CA ALA A 44 -0.88 -12.36 -5.89
C ALA A 44 -0.67 -11.11 -6.75
N LEU A 45 -0.57 -9.94 -6.13
CA LEU A 45 -0.22 -8.70 -6.83
C LEU A 45 1.29 -8.46 -6.74
N LEU A 46 1.99 -8.63 -7.85
CA LEU A 46 3.42 -8.33 -7.95
C LEU A 46 3.65 -6.82 -7.81
N PRO A 47 4.81 -6.36 -7.27
CA PRO A 47 5.07 -4.95 -7.07
C PRO A 47 5.12 -4.10 -8.36
N SER A 48 5.36 -4.74 -9.50
CA SER A 48 5.40 -4.11 -10.82
C SER A 48 4.10 -4.22 -11.60
N ALA A 49 3.11 -4.93 -11.04
CA ALA A 49 1.79 -5.08 -11.65
C ALA A 49 0.86 -3.99 -11.12
N GLU A 50 0.13 -3.34 -12.01
CA GLU A 50 -0.97 -2.47 -11.61
C GLU A 50 -2.16 -3.32 -11.12
N PRO A 51 -2.94 -2.87 -10.12
CA PRO A 51 -4.20 -3.48 -9.77
C PRO A 51 -5.14 -3.54 -10.97
N ASP A 52 -5.77 -4.69 -11.20
CA ASP A 52 -6.73 -4.88 -12.27
C ASP A 52 -8.18 -4.75 -11.78
N CYS A 53 -9.13 -5.01 -12.68
CA CYS A 53 -10.55 -4.87 -12.38
C CYS A 53 -10.98 -5.83 -11.26
N GLY A 54 -11.48 -5.24 -10.17
CA GLY A 54 -11.96 -5.99 -9.00
C GLY A 54 -10.88 -6.20 -7.93
N THR A 55 -9.63 -5.79 -8.19
CA THR A 55 -8.64 -5.70 -7.12
C THR A 55 -9.01 -4.58 -6.16
N THR A 56 -9.04 -4.88 -4.86
CA THR A 56 -9.28 -3.92 -3.78
C THR A 56 -8.20 -4.04 -2.71
N MET A 57 -7.85 -2.92 -2.07
CA MET A 57 -6.92 -2.89 -0.94
C MET A 57 -7.11 -1.63 -0.10
N CYS A 58 -6.85 -1.74 1.20
CA CYS A 58 -6.82 -0.60 2.10
C CYS A 58 -5.50 0.18 1.96
N VAL A 59 -5.34 1.24 2.77
CA VAL A 59 -4.12 2.05 2.81
C VAL A 59 -2.86 1.21 3.07
N ALA A 60 -2.92 0.20 3.92
CA ALA A 60 -1.77 -0.66 4.19
C ALA A 60 -1.42 -1.58 3.02
N GLY A 61 -2.41 -2.15 2.34
CA GLY A 61 -2.17 -2.93 1.12
C GLY A 61 -1.49 -2.07 0.06
N TRP A 62 -1.96 -0.84 -0.11
CA TRP A 62 -1.30 0.13 -0.98
C TRP A 62 0.12 0.45 -0.54
N ALA A 63 0.36 0.76 0.75
CA ALA A 63 1.68 1.07 1.28
C ALA A 63 2.68 -0.08 1.06
N ALA A 64 2.26 -1.32 1.31
CA ALA A 64 3.08 -2.50 1.04
C ALA A 64 3.38 -2.64 -0.48
N HIS A 65 2.37 -2.49 -1.33
CA HIS A 65 2.54 -2.60 -2.78
C HIS A 65 3.51 -1.53 -3.34
N VAL A 66 3.31 -0.25 -3.00
CA VAL A 66 4.15 0.84 -3.51
C VAL A 66 5.59 0.79 -2.98
N THR A 67 5.85 0.09 -1.88
CA THR A 67 7.21 -0.12 -1.33
C THR A 67 7.90 -1.38 -1.85
N GLY A 68 7.31 -2.02 -2.86
CA GLY A 68 7.96 -3.10 -3.57
C GLY A 68 7.64 -4.50 -3.04
N TRP A 69 6.59 -4.65 -2.22
CA TRP A 69 6.16 -5.96 -1.73
C TRP A 69 5.13 -6.60 -2.65
N THR A 70 5.23 -7.92 -2.81
CA THR A 70 4.18 -8.72 -3.45
C THR A 70 3.07 -8.93 -2.44
N LEU A 71 1.83 -8.54 -2.75
CA LEU A 71 0.67 -8.90 -1.93
C LEU A 71 0.30 -10.34 -2.25
N ALA A 72 0.62 -11.27 -1.34
CA ALA A 72 0.49 -12.71 -1.60
C ALA A 72 -0.94 -13.21 -1.35
N ASN A 73 -1.61 -12.64 -0.35
CA ASN A 73 -3.00 -12.91 0.03
C ASN A 73 -3.55 -11.72 0.84
N ASP A 74 -4.72 -11.87 1.46
CA ASP A 74 -5.41 -10.83 2.25
C ASP A 74 -4.74 -10.47 3.58
N HIS A 75 -3.56 -11.02 3.87
CA HIS A 75 -2.83 -10.78 5.12
C HIS A 75 -1.33 -10.61 4.92
N ASP A 76 -0.74 -11.34 3.97
CA ASP A 76 0.70 -11.51 3.84
C ASP A 76 1.26 -10.75 2.63
N ALA A 77 2.42 -10.15 2.86
CA ALA A 77 3.27 -9.53 1.86
C ALA A 77 4.62 -10.27 1.78
N ALA A 78 5.16 -10.43 0.57
CA ALA A 78 6.44 -11.09 0.35
C ALA A 78 7.44 -10.21 -0.43
N LYS A 79 8.70 -10.19 0.02
CA LYS A 79 9.81 -9.49 -0.63
C LYS A 79 11.13 -10.17 -0.30
N ASP A 80 11.97 -10.40 -1.32
CA ASP A 80 13.33 -10.97 -1.18
C ASP A 80 13.42 -12.26 -0.33
N GLY A 81 12.42 -13.15 -0.47
CA GLY A 81 12.35 -14.41 0.28
C GLY A 81 11.88 -14.29 1.73
N GLN A 82 11.46 -13.09 2.16
CA GLN A 82 10.81 -12.85 3.44
C GLN A 82 9.30 -12.69 3.26
N THR A 83 8.54 -13.14 4.27
CA THR A 83 7.10 -12.92 4.39
C THR A 83 6.83 -12.14 5.67
N GLN A 84 6.02 -11.10 5.58
CA GLN A 84 5.56 -10.28 6.69
C GLN A 84 4.07 -10.00 6.51
N THR A 85 3.38 -9.56 7.57
CA THR A 85 1.99 -9.11 7.42
C THR A 85 1.95 -7.78 6.68
N ILE A 86 0.90 -7.55 5.89
CA ILE A 86 0.66 -6.29 5.17
C ILE A 86 0.64 -5.12 6.15
N GLU A 87 -0.03 -5.30 7.30
CA GLU A 87 -0.08 -4.33 8.39
C GLU A 87 1.33 -3.96 8.88
N PHE A 88 2.16 -4.94 9.23
CA PHE A 88 3.52 -4.67 9.72
C PHE A 88 4.36 -3.92 8.69
N VAL A 89 4.30 -4.33 7.43
CA VAL A 89 5.03 -3.67 6.34
C VAL A 89 4.57 -2.21 6.20
N ALA A 90 3.25 -1.98 6.21
CA ALA A 90 2.68 -0.65 6.09
C ALA A 90 3.01 0.25 7.28
N THR A 91 2.92 -0.25 8.52
CA THR A 91 3.33 0.45 9.73
C THR A 91 4.79 0.92 9.61
N GLN A 92 5.70 0.03 9.21
CA GLN A 92 7.11 0.39 9.03
C GLN A 92 7.31 1.40 7.89
N ALA A 93 6.63 1.21 6.76
CA ALA A 93 6.75 2.06 5.58
C ALA A 93 6.25 3.49 5.83
N LEU A 94 5.14 3.63 6.56
CA LEU A 94 4.52 4.91 6.90
C LEU A 94 5.06 5.51 8.21
N GLY A 95 6.00 4.83 8.87
CA GLY A 95 6.61 5.30 10.11
C GLY A 95 5.60 5.47 11.25
N LEU A 96 4.56 4.63 11.27
CA LEU A 96 3.51 4.70 12.27
C LEU A 96 4.00 4.14 13.60
N ASP A 97 3.48 4.72 14.68
CA ASP A 97 3.68 4.31 16.06
C ASP A 97 2.37 3.84 16.70
N GLU A 98 2.39 3.59 18.00
CA GLU A 98 1.21 3.11 18.74
C GLU A 98 0.04 4.10 18.71
N ASP A 99 0.30 5.39 18.48
CA ASP A 99 -0.71 6.46 18.44
C ASP A 99 -1.39 6.58 17.06
N THR A 100 -0.69 6.20 16.00
CA THR A 100 -1.17 6.23 14.59
C THR A 100 -1.62 4.85 14.08
N ASN A 101 -1.70 3.87 14.97
CA ASN A 101 -2.13 2.50 14.67
C ASN A 101 -3.61 2.41 14.23
N GLY A 102 -4.39 3.49 14.38
CA GLY A 102 -5.79 3.59 13.95
C GLY A 102 -5.98 3.70 12.44
N LEU A 103 -4.98 4.20 11.69
CA LEU A 103 -5.06 4.54 10.27
C LEU A 103 -5.70 3.44 9.40
N PHE A 104 -5.37 2.18 9.67
CA PHE A 104 -5.82 1.05 8.85
C PHE A 104 -7.23 0.58 9.18
N TRP A 105 -7.79 1.05 10.28
CA TRP A 105 -9.11 0.69 10.80
C TRP A 105 -10.12 1.84 10.66
N ASP A 106 -9.64 3.03 10.33
CA ASP A 106 -10.45 4.22 10.14
C ASP A 106 -11.24 4.19 8.82
N PRO A 107 -12.34 4.98 8.74
CA PRO A 107 -13.01 5.24 7.48
C PRO A 107 -12.05 5.79 6.43
N ALA A 108 -12.35 5.52 5.15
CA ALA A 108 -11.47 5.92 4.04
C ALA A 108 -11.16 7.43 4.01
N GLU A 109 -12.12 8.28 4.40
CA GLU A 109 -11.91 9.74 4.43
C GLU A 109 -10.89 10.18 5.48
N ASP A 110 -10.94 9.58 6.67
CA ASP A 110 -10.02 9.87 7.77
C ASP A 110 -8.63 9.31 7.46
N ALA A 111 -8.55 8.09 6.93
CA ALA A 111 -7.29 7.49 6.51
C ALA A 111 -6.60 8.30 5.39
N ILE A 112 -7.37 8.86 4.44
CA ILE A 112 -6.85 9.77 3.42
C ILE A 112 -6.36 11.09 4.04
N ALA A 113 -7.07 11.62 5.04
CA ALA A 113 -6.67 12.84 5.72
C ALA A 113 -5.33 12.66 6.46
N GLU A 114 -5.17 11.58 7.20
CA GLU A 114 -3.93 11.27 7.92
C GLU A 114 -2.76 10.99 6.94
N LEU A 115 -3.00 10.29 5.82
CA LEU A 115 -1.98 10.15 4.77
C LEU A 115 -1.51 11.50 4.22
N ARG A 116 -2.39 12.50 4.11
CA ARG A 116 -2.00 13.86 3.67
C ARG A 116 -1.12 14.53 4.72
N GLU A 117 -1.45 14.38 6.00
CA GLU A 117 -0.61 14.89 7.09
C GLU A 117 0.79 14.26 7.07
N ILE A 118 0.89 12.93 6.94
CA ILE A 118 2.17 12.21 6.82
C ILE A 118 2.95 12.67 5.57
N ALA A 119 2.25 12.87 4.44
CA ALA A 119 2.84 13.36 3.21
C ALA A 119 3.24 14.84 3.25
N GLY A 120 2.80 15.60 4.26
CA GLY A 120 2.97 17.05 4.34
C GLY A 120 2.20 17.81 3.25
N ARG A 121 1.02 17.33 2.85
CA ARG A 121 0.16 17.86 1.78
C ARG A 121 -1.13 18.48 2.31
#